data_AF-A0A3C1IGW4-F1
#
_entry.id   AF-A0A3C1IGW4-F1
#
_cell.length_a   1.000
_cell.length_b   1.000
_cell.length_c   1.000
_cell.angle_alpha   90.00
_cell.angle_beta   90.00
_cell.angle_gamma   90.00
#
_symmetry.space_group_name_H-M   'P 1'
#
loop_
_entity.id
_entity.type
_entity.pdbx_description
1 polymer ?
#
loop_
_entity_poly.entity_id
_entity_poly.type
_entity_poly.pdbx_seq_one_letter_code
_entity_poly.pdbx_strand_id
1 'polypeptide(L)'
;MTETSGILKGVRVLDLSRMLSGPYCTMMLADHGAEVIKIESGTGDTSRANGPFRDDDPDHLWAGYFVSLNRSKKSVTLDLK
;
A
#
# COMPACT_ATOMS: atom_id res chain seq x y z
N MET A 1 -0.94 1.11 20.12
CA MET A 1 -0.49 1.81 18.90
C MET A 1 1.03 1.77 18.90
N THR A 2 1.65 1.09 17.93
CA THR A 2 3.11 1.11 17.79
C THR A 2 3.54 2.53 17.44
N GLU A 3 4.45 3.09 18.23
CA GLU A 3 5.09 4.37 17.94
C GLU A 3 5.85 4.24 16.61
N THR A 4 5.45 5.01 15.59
CA THR A 4 6.20 5.14 14.35
C THR A 4 7.51 5.89 14.63
N SER A 5 8.65 5.23 14.46
CA SER A 5 9.98 5.82 14.52
C SER A 5 10.48 6.16 13.10
N GLY A 6 11.23 7.25 12.95
CA GLY A 6 11.83 7.64 11.65
C GLY A 6 11.84 9.15 11.43
N ILE A 7 12.56 9.60 10.40
CA ILE A 7 12.73 11.03 10.08
C ILE A 7 11.41 11.70 9.64
N LEU A 8 10.43 10.90 9.22
CA LEU A 8 9.09 11.36 8.84
C LEU A 8 8.02 11.09 9.92
N LYS A 9 8.43 10.81 11.17
CA LYS A 9 7.49 10.66 12.28
C LYS A 9 6.56 11.87 12.37
N GLY A 10 5.26 11.62 12.51
CA GLY A 10 4.23 12.65 12.61
C GLY A 10 3.69 13.17 11.27
N VAL A 11 4.30 12.78 10.15
CA VAL A 11 3.75 13.06 8.81
C VAL A 11 2.69 12.02 8.45
N ARG A 12 1.52 12.47 8.00
CA ARG A 12 0.47 11.62 7.45
C ARG A 12 0.31 11.87 5.95
N VAL A 13 0.25 10.80 5.17
CA VAL A 13 0.13 10.83 3.71
C VAL A 13 -1.10 10.04 3.29
N LEU A 14 -1.96 10.63 2.47
CA LEU A 14 -3.01 9.92 1.75
C LEU A 14 -2.49 9.52 0.37
N ASP A 15 -2.40 8.22 0.13
CA ASP A 15 -1.91 7.66 -1.13
C ASP A 15 -3.10 7.26 -2.03
N LEU A 16 -3.46 8.14 -2.97
CA LEU A 16 -4.49 7.89 -3.99
C LEU A 16 -3.88 7.30 -5.29
N SER A 17 -2.59 7.00 -5.28
CA SER A 17 -1.90 6.49 -6.45
C SER A 17 -2.11 4.98 -6.63
N ARG A 18 -1.80 4.50 -7.84
CA ARG A 18 -1.95 3.10 -8.23
C ARG A 18 -0.73 2.60 -8.97
N MET A 19 -0.61 1.28 -9.10
CA MET A 19 0.45 0.60 -9.83
C MET A 19 1.85 0.87 -9.23
N LEU A 20 2.76 1.54 -9.95
CA LEU A 20 4.18 1.54 -9.64
C LEU A 20 4.69 2.83 -8.99
N SER A 21 4.71 3.93 -9.74
CA SER A 21 5.51 5.12 -9.40
C SER A 21 5.05 5.78 -8.09
N GLY A 22 3.75 5.98 -7.96
CA GLY A 22 3.15 6.53 -6.75
C GLY A 22 3.31 5.60 -5.55
N PRO A 23 2.92 4.31 -5.64
CA PRO A 23 3.07 3.39 -4.52
C PRO A 23 4.52 3.20 -4.08
N TYR A 24 5.48 3.21 -5.01
CA TYR A 24 6.91 3.17 -4.70
C TYR A 24 7.35 4.40 -3.89
N CYS A 25 6.96 5.60 -4.33
CA CYS A 25 7.27 6.84 -3.62
C CYS A 25 6.73 6.82 -2.19
N THR A 26 5.45 6.52 -2.02
CA THR A 26 4.80 6.55 -0.70
C THR A 26 5.24 5.39 0.18
N MET A 27 5.66 4.25 -0.38
CA MET A 27 6.31 3.18 0.38
C MET A 27 7.62 3.65 1.01
N MET A 28 8.45 4.40 0.26
CA MET A 28 9.68 4.96 0.83
C MET A 28 9.38 5.92 1.98
N LEU A 29 8.30 6.72 1.88
CA LEU A 29 7.85 7.59 2.97
C LEU A 29 7.40 6.78 4.19
N ALA A 30 6.64 5.71 3.99
CA ALA A 30 6.20 4.81 5.05
C ALA A 30 7.40 4.16 5.77
N ASP A 31 8.37 3.67 5.00
CA ASP A 31 9.61 3.07 5.51
C ASP A 31 10.46 4.08 6.31
N HIS A 32 10.31 5.38 6.05
CA HIS A 32 10.98 6.46 6.79
C HIS A 32 10.14 7.04 7.94
N GLY A 33 9.03 6.38 8.29
CA GLY A 33 8.23 6.65 9.49
C GLY A 33 6.96 7.47 9.28
N ALA A 34 6.59 7.80 8.03
CA ALA A 34 5.32 8.45 7.74
C ALA A 34 4.14 7.49 7.93
N GLU A 35 3.00 7.99 8.41
CA GLU A 35 1.74 7.25 8.39
C GLU A 35 1.11 7.37 7.01
N VAL A 36 1.29 6.33 6.19
CA VAL A 36 0.74 6.29 4.84
C VAL A 36 -0.55 5.47 4.81
N ILE A 37 -1.62 6.09 4.33
CA ILE A 37 -2.95 5.47 4.19
C ILE A 37 -3.27 5.42 2.69
N LYS A 38 -3.28 4.21 2.14
CA LYS A 38 -3.69 3.96 0.76
C LYS A 38 -5.21 4.02 0.64
N ILE A 39 -5.69 4.84 -0.28
CA ILE A 39 -7.11 4.94 -0.62
C ILE A 39 -7.36 4.09 -1.87
N GLU A 40 -8.21 3.09 -1.74
CA GLU A 40 -8.52 2.14 -2.82
C GLU A 40 -10.01 2.21 -3.21
N SER A 41 -10.32 1.85 -4.45
CA SER A 41 -11.72 1.69 -4.89
C SER A 41 -12.34 0.41 -4.31
N GLY A 42 -13.64 0.22 -4.53
CA GLY A 42 -14.36 -1.01 -4.14
C GLY A 42 -13.71 -2.32 -4.62
N THR A 43 -12.96 -2.26 -5.72
CA THR A 43 -12.24 -3.40 -6.31
C THR A 43 -10.77 -3.48 -5.89
N GLY A 44 -10.29 -2.57 -5.04
CA GLY A 44 -8.88 -2.44 -4.71
C GLY A 44 -8.03 -1.80 -5.81
N ASP A 45 -6.74 -1.62 -5.52
CA ASP A 45 -5.71 -1.31 -6.51
C ASP A 45 -5.59 -2.45 -7.52
N THR A 46 -5.58 -2.10 -8.81
CA THR A 46 -5.44 -3.03 -9.93
C THR A 46 -4.20 -3.91 -9.87
N SER A 47 -3.14 -3.48 -9.18
CA SER A 47 -1.93 -4.28 -8.97
C SER A 47 -2.13 -5.48 -8.04
N ARG A 48 -3.25 -5.56 -7.29
CA ARG A 48 -3.60 -6.74 -6.48
C ARG A 48 -3.89 -7.99 -7.31
N ALA A 49 -4.16 -7.84 -8.60
CA ALA A 49 -4.31 -8.95 -9.54
C ALA A 49 -3.01 -9.28 -10.30
N ASN A 50 -1.92 -8.54 -10.04
CA ASN A 50 -0.66 -8.71 -10.76
C ASN A 50 0.27 -9.61 -9.95
N GLY A 51 0.41 -10.86 -10.40
CA GLY A 51 1.35 -11.82 -9.82
C GLY A 51 2.82 -11.36 -9.82
N PRO A 52 3.74 -12.24 -9.38
CA PRO A 52 3.53 -13.65 -9.09
C PRO A 52 2.66 -13.86 -7.85
N PHE A 53 1.95 -14.99 -7.82
CA PHE A 53 1.25 -15.49 -6.64
C PHE A 53 2.04 -16.65 -6.06
N ARG A 54 1.88 -16.89 -4.77
CA ARG A 54 2.51 -18.01 -4.10
C ARG A 54 1.67 -19.27 -4.32
N ASP A 55 2.31 -20.44 -4.32
CA ASP A 55 1.60 -21.71 -4.46
C ASP A 55 0.63 -21.99 -3.29
N ASP A 56 0.87 -21.38 -2.12
CA ASP A 56 0.03 -21.45 -0.92
C ASP A 56 -1.03 -20.34 -0.83
N ASP A 57 -1.23 -19.55 -1.91
CA ASP A 57 -2.22 -18.49 -2.03
C ASP A 57 -3.27 -18.84 -3.11
N PRO A 58 -4.13 -19.85 -2.88
CA PRO A 58 -5.07 -20.35 -3.89
C PRO A 58 -6.11 -19.32 -4.33
N ASP A 59 -6.37 -18.31 -3.50
CA ASP A 59 -7.31 -17.22 -3.77
C ASP A 59 -6.62 -16.00 -4.40
N HIS A 60 -5.31 -16.06 -4.66
CA HIS A 60 -4.52 -14.99 -5.28
C HIS A 60 -4.65 -13.63 -4.56
N LEU A 61 -4.71 -13.65 -3.23
CA LEU A 61 -4.87 -12.46 -2.40
C LEU A 61 -3.54 -11.73 -2.13
N TRP A 62 -2.41 -12.40 -2.39
CA TRP A 62 -1.05 -11.95 -2.15
C TRP A 62 -0.25 -11.80 -3.45
N ALA A 63 -0.72 -10.91 -4.32
CA ALA A 63 0.03 -10.47 -5.50
C ALA A 63 1.40 -9.87 -5.14
N GLY A 64 2.48 -10.52 -5.60
CA GLY A 64 3.85 -10.08 -5.34
C GLY A 64 4.13 -8.64 -5.80
N TYR A 65 3.52 -8.23 -6.92
CA TYR A 65 3.60 -6.84 -7.39
C TYR A 65 3.06 -5.86 -6.34
N PHE A 66 1.83 -6.06 -5.88
CA PHE A 66 1.20 -5.21 -4.88
C PHE A 66 1.97 -5.20 -3.56
N VAL A 67 2.34 -6.39 -3.06
CA VAL A 67 2.99 -6.56 -1.77
C VAL A 67 4.36 -5.88 -1.74
N SER A 68 5.11 -5.95 -2.85
CA SER A 68 6.43 -5.31 -2.95
C SER A 68 6.42 -3.78 -2.84
N LEU A 69 5.27 -3.14 -3.10
CA LEU A 69 5.12 -1.68 -3.23
C LEU A 69 4.22 -1.04 -2.15
N ASN A 70 3.59 -1.85 -1.29
CA ASN A 70 2.59 -1.36 -0.34
C ASN A 70 2.81 -1.82 1.11
N ARG A 71 3.98 -2.41 1.41
CA ARG A 71 4.42 -2.64 2.79
C ARG A 71 4.40 -1.35 3.61
N SER A 72 4.26 -1.47 4.92
CA SER A 72 4.24 -0.37 5.89
C SER A 72 3.06 0.63 5.75
N LYS A 73 2.18 0.44 4.76
CA LYS A 73 0.98 1.27 4.56
C LYS A 73 -0.23 0.66 5.27
N LYS A 74 -1.15 1.52 5.69
CA LYS A 74 -2.54 1.15 5.98
C LYS A 74 -3.35 1.25 4.68
N SER A 75 -4.48 0.56 4.60
CA SER A 75 -5.39 0.65 3.46
C SER A 75 -6.82 0.87 3.93
N VAL A 76 -7.57 1.67 3.17
CA VAL A 76 -9.01 1.82 3.29
C VAL A 76 -9.63 1.90 1.91
N THR A 77 -10.78 1.26 1.76
CA THR A 77 -11.62 1.37 0.57
C THR A 77 -12.56 2.55 0.70
N LEU A 78 -12.63 3.41 -0.32
CA LEU A 78 -13.52 4.56 -0.36
C LEU A 78 -14.06 4.77 -1.77
N ASP A 79 -15.38 4.95 -1.89
CA ASP A 79 -15.99 5.51 -3.09
C ASP A 79 -15.97 7.04 -2.99
N LEU A 80 -15.45 7.71 -4.02
CA LEU A 80 -15.29 9.17 -4.06
C LEU A 80 -16.41 9.86 -4.84
N LYS A 81 -17.38 9.10 -5.37
CA LYS A 81 -18.55 9.62 -6.08
C LYS A 81 -19.77 9.80 -5.19
#